data_AF-A0A952WFT1-F1
#
_entry.id   AF-A0A952WFT1-F1
#
_cell.length_a   1.000
_cell.length_b   1.000
_cell.length_c   1.000
_cell.angle_alpha   90.00
_cell.angle_beta   90.00
_cell.angle_gamma   90.00
#
_symmetry.space_group_name_H-M   'P 1'
#
loop_
_entity.id
_entity.type
_entity.pdbx_description
1 polymer ?
#
loop_
_entity_poly.entity_id
_entity_poly.type
_entity_poly.pdbx_seq_one_letter_code
_entity_poly.pdbx_strand_id
1 'polypeptide(L)'
;MSSFKSLNLFGSGPHRFALEYQGQLVVPKLRLGIQLSGSGWLGLEELTIRITGRLIASSQSALWTLRDAITAQLIEPPTPGTLIDNAGRTFTQMSFITFEEADRTDRGRAFSLAYTARFRRFNDTP
;
A
#
# COMPACT_ATOMS: atom_id res chain seq x y z
N MET A 1 10.60 -4.46 -12.21
CA MET A 1 11.09 -3.80 -10.98
C MET A 1 9.96 -2.93 -10.45
N SER A 2 9.57 -3.05 -9.18
CA SER A 2 8.50 -2.25 -8.59
C SER A 2 8.99 -0.87 -8.16
N SER A 3 8.18 0.18 -8.31
CA SER A 3 8.54 1.53 -7.85
C SER A 3 7.32 2.37 -7.46
N PHE A 4 7.54 3.39 -6.64
CA PHE A 4 6.55 4.43 -6.34
C PHE A 4 7.19 5.80 -6.49
N LYS A 5 6.57 6.71 -7.25
CA LYS A 5 7.17 8.03 -7.58
C LYS A 5 8.60 7.91 -8.12
N SER A 6 8.82 6.90 -8.96
CA SER A 6 10.14 6.56 -9.52
C SER A 6 11.20 6.09 -8.50
N LEU A 7 10.83 5.87 -7.23
CA LEU A 7 11.70 5.33 -6.19
C LEU A 7 11.52 3.81 -6.07
N ASN A 8 12.62 3.07 -6.02
CA ASN A 8 12.62 1.63 -5.75
C ASN A 8 12.55 1.37 -4.24
N LEU A 9 11.34 1.44 -3.69
CA LEU A 9 11.09 1.26 -2.25
C LEU A 9 11.03 -0.22 -1.83
N PHE A 10 10.70 -1.11 -2.76
CA PHE A 10 10.33 -2.50 -2.44
C PHE A 10 11.30 -3.54 -3.04
N GLY A 11 12.31 -3.11 -3.80
CA GLY A 11 13.20 -4.02 -4.54
C GLY A 11 14.31 -4.67 -3.73
N SER A 12 14.43 -4.42 -2.43
CA SER A 12 15.46 -5.04 -1.58
C SER A 12 15.19 -6.51 -1.27
N GLY A 13 13.95 -6.98 -1.41
CA GLY A 13 13.57 -8.36 -1.17
C GLY A 13 12.26 -8.79 -1.84
N PRO A 14 11.86 -10.05 -1.67
CA PRO A 14 10.62 -10.58 -2.25
C PRO A 14 9.39 -9.84 -1.72
N HIS A 15 8.47 -9.50 -2.62
CA HIS A 15 7.20 -8.87 -2.29
C HIS A 15 6.12 -9.28 -3.29
N ARG A 16 4.87 -9.09 -2.90
CA ARG A 16 3.66 -9.44 -3.67
C ARG A 16 2.68 -8.27 -3.66
N PHE A 17 2.10 -8.01 -4.83
CA PHE A 17 1.03 -7.06 -5.01
C PHE A 17 -0.32 -7.80 -5.01
N ALA A 18 -1.29 -7.24 -4.31
CA ALA A 18 -2.67 -7.69 -4.34
C ALA A 18 -3.56 -6.46 -4.58
N LEU A 19 -4.42 -6.56 -5.60
CA LEU A 19 -5.56 -5.67 -5.72
C LEU A 19 -6.55 -6.07 -4.62
N GLU A 20 -6.94 -5.11 -3.79
CA GLU A 20 -8.02 -5.33 -2.82
C GLU A 20 -9.38 -5.10 -3.53
N TYR A 21 -10.37 -4.64 -2.79
CA TYR A 21 -11.73 -4.52 -3.28
C TYR A 21 -11.83 -3.64 -4.53
N GLN A 22 -12.60 -4.12 -5.50
CA GLN A 22 -12.91 -3.44 -6.75
C GLN A 22 -14.39 -3.63 -7.04
N GLY A 23 -15.13 -2.52 -7.19
CA GLY A 23 -16.55 -2.60 -7.49
C GLY A 23 -17.33 -1.39 -7.00
N GLN A 24 -18.62 -1.60 -6.77
CA GLN A 24 -19.52 -0.61 -6.18
C GLN A 24 -19.56 -0.79 -4.66
N LEU A 25 -19.45 0.30 -3.92
CA LEU A 25 -19.69 0.32 -2.49
C LEU A 25 -21.21 0.19 -2.27
N VAL A 26 -21.65 -1.00 -1.90
CA VAL A 26 -23.06 -1.30 -1.61
C VAL A 26 -23.24 -1.48 -0.11
N VAL A 27 -24.02 -0.59 0.49
CA VAL A 27 -24.22 -0.56 1.94
C VAL A 27 -25.70 -0.77 2.26
N PRO A 28 -26.05 -1.61 3.27
CA PRO A 28 -27.42 -1.72 3.73
C PRO A 28 -27.98 -0.36 4.16
N LYS A 29 -29.21 -0.02 3.75
CA LYS A 29 -29.85 1.26 4.08
C LYS A 29 -29.90 1.53 5.59
N LEU A 30 -30.05 0.47 6.39
CA LEU A 30 -30.02 0.55 7.86
C LEU A 30 -28.69 1.11 8.41
N ARG A 31 -27.53 0.80 7.79
CA ARG A 31 -26.23 1.35 8.20
C ARG A 31 -26.07 2.83 7.87
N LEU A 32 -26.92 3.36 6.99
CA LEU A 32 -27.01 4.77 6.65
C LEU A 32 -28.07 5.51 7.49
N GLY A 33 -28.63 4.86 8.52
CA GLY A 33 -29.70 5.43 9.35
C GLY A 33 -31.08 5.43 8.67
N ILE A 34 -31.22 4.79 7.50
CA ILE A 34 -32.48 4.72 6.76
C ILE A 34 -33.22 3.44 7.19
N GLN A 35 -34.36 3.59 7.86
CA GLN A 35 -35.21 2.49 8.34
C GLN A 35 -36.07 1.88 7.20
N LEU A 36 -35.42 1.49 6.11
CA LEU A 36 -36.04 0.80 4.98
C LEU A 36 -35.24 -0.44 4.61
N SER A 37 -35.91 -1.46 4.08
CA SER A 37 -35.24 -2.64 3.55
C SER A 37 -34.42 -2.33 2.29
N GLY A 38 -33.43 -3.17 2.03
CA GLY A 38 -32.57 -3.10 0.85
C GLY A 38 -31.23 -2.39 1.09
N SER A 39 -30.54 -2.12 -0.02
CA SER A 39 -29.20 -1.53 -0.04
C SER A 39 -29.19 -0.25 -0.89
N GLY A 40 -28.28 0.66 -0.58
CA GLY A 40 -27.91 1.79 -1.42
C GLY A 40 -26.53 1.56 -2.05
N TRP A 41 -26.31 2.07 -3.26
CA TRP A 41 -24.98 2.19 -3.83
C TRP A 41 -24.44 3.58 -3.50
N LEU A 42 -23.20 3.66 -3.02
CA LEU A 42 -22.52 4.91 -2.67
C LEU A 42 -21.49 5.34 -3.72
N GLY A 43 -21.38 4.59 -4.82
CA GLY A 43 -20.43 4.83 -5.90
C GLY A 43 -19.35 3.76 -5.97
N LEU A 44 -18.34 4.01 -6.81
CA LEU A 44 -17.22 3.10 -6.99
C LEU A 44 -16.30 3.11 -5.77
N GLU A 45 -15.89 1.93 -5.34
CA GLU A 45 -14.84 1.81 -4.34
C GLU A 45 -13.52 2.34 -4.87
N GLU A 46 -12.77 2.96 -3.97
CA GLU A 46 -11.43 3.46 -4.24
C GLU A 46 -10.48 2.29 -4.47
N LEU A 47 -9.73 2.37 -5.57
CA LEU A 47 -8.76 1.33 -5.89
C LEU A 47 -7.71 1.26 -4.79
N THR A 48 -7.67 0.14 -4.08
CA THR A 48 -6.67 -0.12 -3.03
C THR A 48 -5.74 -1.24 -3.48
N ILE A 49 -4.44 -1.02 -3.31
CA ILE A 49 -3.37 -1.98 -3.61
C ILE A 49 -2.63 -2.27 -2.31
N ARG A 50 -2.57 -3.54 -1.95
CA ARG A 50 -1.78 -4.03 -0.82
C ARG A 50 -0.51 -4.69 -1.33
N ILE A 51 0.62 -4.26 -0.78
CA ILE A 51 1.94 -4.85 -1.01
C ILE A 51 2.38 -5.53 0.27
N THR A 52 2.67 -6.81 0.20
CA THR A 52 3.24 -7.58 1.32
C THR A 52 4.61 -8.08 0.93
N GLY A 53 5.61 -7.94 1.79
CA GLY A 53 6.97 -8.30 1.42
C GLY A 53 7.95 -8.30 2.57
N ARG A 54 9.23 -8.39 2.22
CA ARG A 54 10.34 -8.26 3.17
C ARG A 54 11.39 -7.30 2.65
N LEU A 55 11.84 -6.39 3.50
CA LEU A 55 13.08 -5.66 3.30
C LEU A 55 14.24 -6.57 3.70
N ILE A 56 15.32 -6.56 2.92
CA ILE A 56 16.51 -7.36 3.18
C ILE A 56 17.74 -6.47 3.03
N ALA A 57 18.65 -6.53 3.99
CA ALA A 57 19.91 -5.80 3.97
C ALA A 57 21.05 -6.60 4.62
N SER A 58 22.30 -6.24 4.30
CA SER A 58 23.51 -6.87 4.87
C SER A 58 23.92 -6.33 6.25
N SER A 59 23.30 -5.23 6.69
CA SER A 59 23.52 -4.64 8.00
C SER A 59 22.22 -4.06 8.55
N GLN A 60 22.14 -3.93 9.88
CA GLN A 60 21.02 -3.29 10.54
C GLN A 60 20.86 -1.83 10.11
N SER A 61 21.95 -1.08 9.95
CA SER A 61 21.91 0.31 9.48
C SER A 61 21.29 0.43 8.09
N ALA A 62 21.71 -0.43 7.15
CA ALA A 62 21.14 -0.45 5.82
C ALA A 62 19.65 -0.86 5.81
N LEU A 63 19.23 -1.76 6.71
CA LEU A 63 17.80 -2.10 6.87
C LEU A 63 17.00 -0.87 7.32
N TRP A 64 17.51 -0.09 8.27
CA TRP A 64 16.89 1.16 8.71
C TRP A 64 16.83 2.18 7.58
N THR A 65 17.89 2.35 6.78
CA THR A 65 17.85 3.23 5.61
C THR A 65 16.73 2.87 4.63
N LEU A 66 16.52 1.56 4.37
CA LEU A 66 15.43 1.10 3.49
C LEU A 66 14.06 1.42 4.09
N ARG A 67 13.88 1.15 5.39
CA ARG A 67 12.65 1.45 6.11
C ARG A 67 12.35 2.95 6.11
N ASP A 68 13.34 3.78 6.42
CA ASP A 68 13.19 5.23 6.50
C ASP A 68 12.90 5.85 5.12
N ALA A 69 13.44 5.27 4.05
CA ALA A 69 13.08 5.66 2.69
C ALA A 69 11.60 5.40 2.36
N ILE A 70 11.01 4.33 2.92
CA ILE A 70 9.57 4.04 2.77
C ILE A 70 8.75 5.00 3.60
N THR A 71 9.06 5.16 4.89
CA THR A 71 8.29 6.04 5.78
C THR A 71 8.37 7.50 5.37
N ALA A 72 9.46 7.95 4.72
CA ALA A 72 9.56 9.29 4.14
C ALA A 72 8.54 9.57 3.02
N GLN A 73 7.93 8.54 2.43
CA GLN A 73 6.86 8.68 1.43
C GLN A 73 5.45 8.75 2.05
N LEU A 74 5.33 8.46 3.35
CA LEU A 74 4.12 8.55 4.14
C LEU A 74 4.00 9.98 4.69
N ILE A 75 3.35 10.85 3.91
CA ILE A 75 3.21 12.28 4.22
C ILE A 75 1.75 12.68 4.38
N GLU A 76 1.51 13.76 5.12
CA GLU A 76 0.19 14.35 5.35
C GLU A 76 0.16 15.79 4.79
N PRO A 77 -0.76 16.11 3.85
CA PRO A 77 -1.72 15.20 3.20
C PRO A 77 -1.02 14.20 2.24
N PRO A 78 -1.60 13.00 2.01
CA PRO A 78 -1.04 12.03 1.08
C PRO A 78 -0.95 12.61 -0.34
N THR A 79 0.24 12.53 -0.93
CA THR A 79 0.46 13.02 -2.31
C THR A 79 0.39 11.88 -3.32
N PRO A 80 -0.42 12.04 -4.38
CA PRO A 80 -0.56 11.00 -5.40
C PRO A 80 0.74 10.80 -6.18
N GLY A 81 0.93 9.60 -6.68
CA GLY A 81 2.06 9.22 -7.51
C GLY A 81 1.75 8.01 -8.39
N THR A 82 2.74 7.64 -9.19
CA THR A 82 2.68 6.43 -10.01
C THR A 82 3.28 5.26 -9.24
N LEU A 83 2.51 4.19 -9.08
CA LEU A 83 2.94 2.91 -8.53
C LEU A 83 3.12 1.91 -9.68
N ILE A 84 4.27 1.26 -9.76
CA ILE A 84 4.58 0.23 -10.75
C ILE A 84 4.83 -1.08 -10.00
N ASP A 85 4.18 -2.17 -10.43
CA ASP A 85 4.35 -3.49 -9.82
C ASP A 85 5.58 -4.25 -10.37
N ASN A 86 5.82 -5.45 -9.83
CA ASN A 86 6.94 -6.28 -10.27
C ASN A 86 6.79 -6.80 -11.72
N ALA A 87 5.56 -6.88 -12.25
CA ALA A 87 5.22 -7.29 -13.61
C ALA A 87 5.19 -6.12 -14.62
N GLY A 88 5.43 -4.89 -14.15
CA GLY A 88 5.43 -3.68 -14.98
C GLY A 88 4.05 -3.06 -15.21
N ARG A 89 3.02 -3.48 -14.46
CA ARG A 89 1.72 -2.81 -14.49
C ARG A 89 1.82 -1.48 -13.77
N THR A 90 1.19 -0.47 -14.36
CA THR A 90 1.24 0.91 -13.89
C THR A 90 -0.10 1.33 -13.31
N PHE A 91 -0.07 1.88 -12.10
CA PHE A 91 -1.21 2.44 -11.39
C PHE A 91 -0.93 3.92 -11.12
N THR A 92 -1.70 4.80 -11.76
CA THR A 92 -1.58 6.25 -11.62
C THR A 92 -2.45 6.76 -10.47
N GLN A 93 -2.11 7.94 -9.96
CA GLN A 93 -2.86 8.63 -8.89
C GLN A 93 -2.99 7.79 -7.60
N MET A 94 -2.00 6.94 -7.32
CA MET A 94 -1.96 6.16 -6.08
C MET A 94 -1.30 6.99 -4.98
N SER A 95 -1.94 7.07 -3.82
CA SER A 95 -1.38 7.69 -2.61
C SER A 95 -0.95 6.60 -1.62
N PHE A 96 0.15 6.84 -0.92
CA PHE A 96 0.66 5.90 0.08
C PHE A 96 0.02 6.16 1.44
N ILE A 97 -0.70 5.18 2.00
CA ILE A 97 -1.61 5.41 3.14
C ILE A 97 -1.13 4.75 4.43
N THR A 98 -0.63 3.52 4.35
CA THR A 98 -0.17 2.79 5.54
C THR A 98 1.07 1.97 5.25
N PHE A 99 1.97 1.93 6.22
CA PHE A 99 3.11 1.04 6.26
C PHE A 99 3.13 0.38 7.64
N GLU A 100 2.85 -0.91 7.65
CA GLU A 100 2.82 -1.73 8.86
C GLU A 100 4.05 -2.63 8.84
N GLU A 101 4.88 -2.49 9.86
CA GLU A 101 6.04 -3.35 10.09
C GLU A 101 5.59 -4.59 10.87
N ALA A 102 6.17 -5.74 10.52
CA ALA A 102 5.97 -6.99 11.24
C ALA A 102 7.33 -7.49 11.76
N ASP A 103 7.34 -8.69 12.36
CA ASP A 103 8.52 -9.22 13.05
C ASP A 103 9.79 -9.17 12.20
N ARG A 104 10.83 -8.58 12.79
CA ARG A 104 12.19 -8.63 12.26
C ARG A 104 12.70 -10.06 12.36
N THR A 105 13.40 -10.51 11.33
CA THR A 105 14.15 -11.77 11.41
C THR A 105 15.57 -11.55 10.95
N ASP A 106 16.52 -11.93 11.79
CA ASP A 106 17.94 -11.92 11.47
C ASP A 106 18.34 -13.37 11.18
N ARG A 107 18.69 -13.69 9.94
CA ARG A 107 19.13 -15.05 9.55
C ARG A 107 20.52 -14.97 8.93
N GLY A 108 21.51 -15.51 9.62
CA GLY A 108 22.91 -15.43 9.20
C GLY A 108 23.40 -13.98 9.17
N ARG A 109 23.92 -13.53 8.01
CA ARG A 109 24.40 -12.14 7.79
C ARG A 109 23.36 -11.22 7.15
N ALA A 110 22.12 -11.68 6.99
CA ALA A 110 21.05 -10.88 6.41
C ALA A 110 20.05 -10.44 7.49
N PHE A 111 19.80 -9.13 7.52
CA PHE A 111 18.79 -8.49 8.34
C PHE A 111 17.53 -8.33 7.50
N SER A 112 16.37 -8.68 8.06
CA SER A 112 15.13 -8.61 7.30
C SER A 112 13.94 -8.17 8.12
N LEU A 113 13.07 -7.37 7.50
CA LEU A 113 11.85 -6.81 8.10
C LEU A 113 10.66 -7.13 7.22
N ALA A 114 9.69 -7.87 7.75
CA ALA A 114 8.43 -8.09 7.05
C ALA A 114 7.58 -6.80 7.09
N TYR A 115 6.83 -6.54 6.03
CA TYR A 115 5.98 -5.35 5.96
C TYR A 115 4.69 -5.58 5.17
N THR A 116 3.70 -4.74 5.47
CA THR A 116 2.50 -4.51 4.66
C THR A 116 2.38 -3.03 4.33
N ALA A 117 2.35 -2.69 3.05
CA ALA A 117 2.14 -1.34 2.56
C ALA A 117 0.79 -1.26 1.83
N ARG A 118 -0.04 -0.26 2.12
CA ARG A 118 -1.28 -0.01 1.36
C ARG A 118 -1.23 1.31 0.61
N PHE A 119 -1.60 1.24 -0.65
CA PHE A 119 -1.78 2.37 -1.54
C PHE A 119 -3.25 2.49 -1.91
N ARG A 120 -3.72 3.71 -2.10
CA ARG A 120 -5.10 3.98 -2.48
C ARG A 120 -5.17 5.09 -3.51
N ARG A 121 -6.01 4.91 -4.53
CA ARG A 121 -6.41 5.99 -5.43
C ARG A 121 -7.70 6.60 -4.91
N PHE A 122 -7.59 7.83 -4.41
CA PHE A 122 -8.75 8.60 -3.98
C PHE A 122 -9.56 9.02 -5.22
N ASN A 123 -10.87 8.81 -5.17
CA ASN A 123 -11.75 9.19 -6.28
C ASN A 123 -12.17 10.67 -6.19
N ASP A 124 -12.15 11.23 -4.99
CA ASP A 124 -12.35 12.65 -4.75
C ASP A 124 -10.99 13.28 -4.35
N THR A 125 -10.54 14.26 -5.11
CA THR A 125 -9.51 15.21 -4.64
C THR A 125 -10.10 16.02 -3.49
N PRO A 126 -9.35 16.31 -2.41
CA PRO A 126 -9.78 17.29 -1.41
C PRO A 126 -10.07 18.66 -2.05
#